data_AF-D2X656-F1
#
_entry.id   AF-D2X656-F1
#
_cell.length_a   1.000
_cell.length_b   1.000
_cell.length_c   1.000
_cell.angle_alpha   90.00
_cell.angle_beta   90.00
_cell.angle_gamma   90.00
#
_symmetry.space_group_name_H-M   'P 1'
#
loop_
_entity.id
_entity.type
_entity.pdbx_description
1 polymer ?
#
loop_
_entity_poly.entity_id
_entity_poly.type
_entity_poly.pdbx_seq_one_letter_code
_entity_poly.pdbx_strand_id
1 'polypeptide(L)'
;QDVLALCSGSLPSWCYQLTKACPFLFPFETRRQYFYSTAFGLSRALYRLQQQQGADGNGSTNEREMRVGRLRRQKVRVSRNRILDSAAKVMEMYSSQKAVLEVEYFGEVGTGLGPTLEFYTLLSHDLQRADLRMWRSSSFDDVIIAPLGLFPRPWPLTANSSDGSKFAKVIEYFRLLGCVMAKALQDGRLLDLPLSTAFYKLVLGQELDLMDVSSFDAELGKTLQELQALVCRKQYLESMSGHDRSEMLDLKFRGAPVEDLCLDFTLPGYPDFTLKSGDEDVNINNLEEYVSLVVSATVKTGITRQMEAFRAGFNQVFDISALQIFSPDELDYLVCGHTELWEADKLVEHIKFDHGYTSKSPAVVNLLEILGEFNPEQQRAFCQFVTGAPRLPPGGLAVLNPKLTIVRKHSSTASNVASSANGLSEPADDDLPSVMTCANYLKLPSYSTKEIMYKQLLYAISEGQGSFDLS
;
A
#
# COMPACT_ATOMS: atom_id res chain seq x y z
N GLN A 1 -29.54 0.83 15.19
CA GLN A 1 -28.85 2.02 15.73
C GLN A 1 -29.09 3.17 14.77
N ASP A 2 -29.25 4.40 15.27
CA ASP A 2 -29.63 5.56 14.46
C ASP A 2 -28.51 5.95 13.49
N VAL A 3 -28.58 5.39 12.27
CA VAL A 3 -27.58 5.58 11.22
C VAL A 3 -27.48 7.04 10.80
N LEU A 4 -28.58 7.80 10.94
CA LEU A 4 -28.57 9.22 10.66
C LEU A 4 -27.65 9.94 11.64
N ALA A 5 -27.67 9.61 12.94
CA ALA A 5 -26.78 10.21 13.93
C ALA A 5 -25.28 9.94 13.68
N LEU A 6 -24.95 8.73 13.17
CA LEU A 6 -23.60 8.36 12.74
C LEU A 6 -23.15 9.16 11.51
N CYS A 7 -24.03 9.29 10.51
CA CYS A 7 -23.68 9.93 9.24
C CYS A 7 -23.82 11.46 9.26
N SER A 8 -24.64 12.02 10.16
CA SER A 8 -24.88 13.46 10.31
C SER A 8 -23.77 14.19 11.09
N GLY A 9 -22.77 13.45 11.60
CA GLY A 9 -21.76 14.02 12.49
C GLY A 9 -22.33 14.46 13.84
N SER A 10 -23.52 13.96 14.21
CA SER A 10 -24.18 14.30 15.48
C SER A 10 -23.72 13.43 16.65
N LEU A 11 -22.67 12.62 16.45
CA LEU A 11 -22.05 11.88 17.53
C LEU A 11 -21.45 12.84 18.56
N PRO A 12 -21.65 12.58 19.85
CA PRO A 12 -20.95 13.32 20.89
C PRO A 12 -19.44 13.31 20.66
N SER A 13 -18.76 14.42 20.96
CA SER A 13 -17.31 14.56 20.81
C SER A 13 -16.51 13.50 21.59
N TRP A 14 -17.07 13.00 22.70
CA TRP A 14 -16.45 11.94 23.48
C TRP A 14 -16.31 10.62 22.70
N CYS A 15 -17.16 10.35 21.70
CA CYS A 15 -17.03 9.13 20.88
C CYS A 15 -15.74 9.17 20.06
N TYR A 16 -15.41 10.31 19.46
CA TYR A 16 -14.14 10.50 18.74
C TYR A 16 -12.96 10.48 19.71
N GLN A 17 -13.06 11.16 20.84
CA GLN A 17 -12.00 11.18 21.85
C GLN A 17 -11.70 9.79 22.41
N LEU A 18 -12.73 8.99 22.69
CA LEU A 18 -12.60 7.64 23.23
C LEU A 18 -11.99 6.66 22.20
N THR A 19 -12.44 6.73 20.95
CA THR A 19 -11.89 5.87 19.87
C THR A 19 -10.43 6.22 19.55
N LYS A 20 -10.05 7.49 19.69
CA LYS A 20 -8.67 7.95 19.51
C LYS A 20 -7.76 7.69 20.72
N ALA A 21 -8.24 7.92 21.95
CA ALA A 21 -7.43 7.74 23.16
C ALA A 21 -7.30 6.26 23.55
N CYS A 22 -8.33 5.46 23.30
CA CYS A 22 -8.40 4.05 23.67
C CYS A 22 -8.82 3.17 22.48
N PRO A 23 -8.08 3.17 21.35
CA PRO A 23 -8.44 2.38 20.17
C PRO A 23 -8.50 0.88 20.45
N PHE A 24 -7.72 0.40 21.43
CA PHE A 24 -7.68 -1.01 21.87
C PHE A 24 -9.00 -1.53 22.46
N LEU A 25 -9.91 -0.65 22.88
CA LEU A 25 -11.25 -1.05 23.36
C LEU A 25 -12.19 -1.45 22.23
N PHE A 26 -11.84 -1.11 20.99
CA PHE A 26 -12.69 -1.32 19.82
C PHE A 26 -11.99 -2.27 18.84
N PRO A 27 -12.66 -3.36 18.42
CA PRO A 27 -12.17 -4.19 17.33
C PRO A 27 -11.87 -3.37 16.08
N PHE A 28 -10.89 -3.82 15.30
CA PHE A 28 -10.50 -3.17 14.04
C PHE A 28 -11.71 -2.92 13.13
N GLU A 29 -12.61 -3.90 12.98
CA GLU A 29 -13.79 -3.77 12.12
C GLU A 29 -14.72 -2.64 12.55
N THR A 30 -14.93 -2.46 13.86
CA THR A 30 -15.74 -1.38 14.42
C THR A 30 -15.12 -0.02 14.13
N ARG A 31 -13.79 0.11 14.33
CA ARG A 31 -13.06 1.35 14.03
C ARG A 31 -13.05 1.65 12.54
N ARG A 32 -12.91 0.62 11.69
CA ARG A 32 -13.04 0.72 10.24
C ARG A 32 -14.42 1.26 9.87
N GLN A 33 -15.50 0.65 10.35
CA GLN A 33 -16.86 1.12 10.07
C GLN A 33 -17.08 2.56 10.54
N TYR A 34 -16.59 2.91 11.73
CA TYR A 34 -16.64 4.27 12.27
C TYR A 34 -15.91 5.28 11.36
N PHE A 35 -14.67 4.98 10.96
CA PHE A 35 -13.87 5.83 10.07
C PHE A 35 -14.62 6.14 8.77
N TYR A 36 -15.08 5.12 8.07
CA TYR A 36 -15.76 5.31 6.79
C TYR A 36 -17.14 5.97 6.89
N SER A 37 -17.77 5.94 8.07
CA SER A 37 -19.05 6.61 8.32
C SER A 37 -18.88 8.10 8.67
N THR A 38 -17.68 8.51 9.10
CA THR A 38 -17.44 9.85 9.67
C THR A 38 -16.44 10.70 8.86
N ALA A 39 -15.42 10.08 8.27
CA ALA A 39 -14.31 10.81 7.65
C ALA A 39 -14.66 11.45 6.29
N PHE A 40 -15.63 10.89 5.55
CA PHE A 40 -15.84 11.26 4.13
C PHE A 40 -17.11 12.07 3.84
N GLY A 41 -17.86 12.40 4.89
CA GLY A 41 -19.12 13.14 4.82
C GLY A 41 -20.35 12.27 4.53
N LEU A 42 -21.51 12.87 4.74
CA LEU A 42 -22.83 12.22 4.76
C LEU A 42 -23.14 11.39 3.51
N SER A 43 -22.87 11.90 2.32
CA SER A 43 -23.19 11.22 1.05
C SER A 43 -22.45 9.88 0.88
N ARG A 44 -21.18 9.83 1.28
CA ARG A 44 -20.37 8.60 1.22
C ARG A 44 -20.71 7.62 2.34
N ALA A 45 -20.98 8.13 3.54
CA ALA A 45 -21.42 7.31 4.66
C ALA A 45 -22.73 6.57 4.34
N LEU A 46 -23.72 7.30 3.80
CA LEU A 46 -25.01 6.72 3.37
C LEU A 46 -24.84 5.70 2.24
N TYR A 47 -23.99 6.00 1.24
CA TYR A 47 -23.73 5.08 0.13
C TYR A 47 -23.12 3.76 0.61
N ARG A 48 -22.16 3.82 1.54
CA ARG A 48 -21.53 2.63 2.11
C ARG A 48 -22.51 1.79 2.92
N LEU A 49 -23.38 2.42 3.71
CA LEU A 49 -24.40 1.71 4.46
C LEU A 49 -25.32 0.90 3.53
N GLN A 50 -25.75 1.50 2.42
CA GLN A 50 -26.60 0.84 1.44
C GLN A 50 -25.91 -0.40 0.82
N GLN A 51 -24.59 -0.34 0.58
CA GLN A 51 -23.84 -1.50 0.09
C GLN A 51 -23.80 -2.64 1.11
N GLN A 52 -23.63 -2.34 2.41
CA GLN A 52 -23.62 -3.35 3.47
C GLN A 52 -24.98 -4.03 3.62
N GLN A 53 -26.08 -3.27 3.55
CA GLN A 53 -27.43 -3.82 3.64
C GLN A 53 -27.81 -4.70 2.42
N GLY A 54 -27.27 -4.38 1.23
CA GLY A 54 -27.47 -5.21 0.04
C GLY A 54 -26.71 -6.54 0.05
N ALA A 55 -25.67 -6.68 0.90
CA ALA A 55 -24.88 -7.90 1.03
C ALA A 55 -25.51 -8.93 1.99
N ASP A 56 -26.26 -8.48 3.00
CA ASP A 56 -26.79 -9.34 4.08
C ASP A 56 -28.12 -10.04 3.76
N GLY A 57 -28.66 -9.94 2.53
CA GLY A 57 -29.78 -10.77 2.04
C GLY A 57 -31.13 -10.63 2.77
N ASN A 58 -31.21 -9.86 3.86
CA ASN A 58 -32.40 -9.74 4.68
C ASN A 58 -33.27 -8.58 4.18
N GLY A 59 -33.85 -8.75 2.99
CA GLY A 59 -34.84 -7.85 2.40
C GLY A 59 -36.16 -7.89 3.17
N SER A 60 -36.19 -7.25 4.34
CA SER A 60 -37.44 -6.95 5.04
C SER A 60 -38.05 -5.68 4.43
N THR A 61 -39.19 -5.86 3.77
CA THR A 61 -40.12 -4.84 3.31
C THR A 61 -40.38 -3.79 4.40
N ASN A 62 -39.75 -2.62 4.30
CA ASN A 62 -40.24 -1.40 4.93
C ASN A 62 -40.06 -0.22 3.96
N GLU A 63 -41.17 0.18 3.35
CA GLU A 63 -41.31 1.14 2.25
C GLU A 63 -41.09 2.63 2.65
N ARG A 64 -40.05 2.93 3.41
CA ARG A 64 -39.56 4.32 3.58
C ARG A 64 -38.03 4.43 3.49
N GLU A 65 -37.42 3.58 2.67
CA GLU A 65 -35.99 3.70 2.40
C GLU A 65 -35.70 4.99 1.62
N MET A 66 -34.98 5.89 2.28
CA MET A 66 -34.29 7.01 1.66
C MET A 66 -33.49 6.50 0.46
N ARG A 67 -33.99 6.72 -0.76
CA ARG A 67 -33.20 6.57 -1.98
C ARG A 67 -32.16 7.68 -2.00
N VAL A 68 -31.09 7.50 -1.25
CA VAL A 68 -29.90 8.34 -1.34
C VAL A 68 -29.37 8.17 -2.76
N GLY A 69 -29.19 9.29 -3.47
CA GLY A 69 -28.76 9.28 -4.87
C GLY A 69 -27.47 8.48 -5.06
N ARG A 70 -27.33 7.82 -6.22
CA ARG A 70 -26.09 7.12 -6.59
C ARG A 70 -24.90 8.06 -6.41
N LEU A 71 -23.82 7.54 -5.81
CA LEU A 71 -22.58 8.29 -5.66
C LEU A 71 -22.09 8.73 -7.05
N ARG A 72 -21.92 10.04 -7.24
CA ARG A 72 -21.50 10.61 -8.53
C ARG A 72 -20.13 10.05 -8.89
N ARG A 73 -19.99 9.57 -10.12
CA ARG A 73 -18.70 9.20 -10.71
C ARG A 73 -18.17 10.36 -11.52
N GLN A 74 -16.89 10.66 -11.36
CA GLN A 74 -16.18 11.67 -12.12
C GLN A 74 -15.22 10.98 -13.06
N LYS A 75 -15.54 11.02 -14.36
CA LYS A 75 -14.66 10.50 -15.39
C LYS A 75 -13.44 11.39 -15.55
N VAL A 76 -12.26 10.79 -15.60
CA VAL A 76 -10.99 11.49 -15.79
C VAL A 76 -10.17 10.76 -16.84
N ARG A 77 -9.49 11.54 -17.70
CA ARG A 77 -8.65 11.00 -18.76
C ARG A 77 -7.19 11.08 -18.37
N VAL A 78 -6.47 9.97 -18.49
CA VAL A 78 -5.06 9.85 -18.11
C VAL A 78 -4.25 9.23 -19.23
N SER A 79 -2.95 9.56 -19.29
CA SER A 79 -2.02 9.02 -20.28
C SER A 79 -1.15 7.95 -19.65
N ARG A 80 -1.12 6.73 -20.20
CA ARG A 80 -0.23 5.63 -19.76
C ARG A 80 1.24 6.04 -19.74
N ASN A 81 1.66 6.82 -20.73
CA ASN A 81 3.05 7.26 -20.84
C ASN A 81 3.45 8.35 -19.83
N ARG A 82 2.49 8.92 -19.09
CA ARG A 82 2.68 10.06 -18.17
C ARG A 82 1.76 9.94 -16.97
N ILE A 83 1.82 8.81 -16.26
CA ILE A 83 0.93 8.51 -15.14
C ILE A 83 1.12 9.52 -14.01
N LEU A 84 2.35 9.81 -13.59
CA LEU A 84 2.63 10.82 -12.54
C LEU A 84 2.05 12.20 -12.86
N ASP A 85 2.32 12.73 -14.06
CA ASP A 85 1.81 14.05 -14.48
C ASP A 85 0.27 14.06 -14.56
N SER A 86 -0.31 12.96 -15.05
CA SER A 86 -1.77 12.81 -15.14
C SER A 86 -2.39 12.77 -13.74
N ALA A 87 -1.77 12.03 -12.81
CA ALA A 87 -2.20 11.92 -11.42
C ALA A 87 -2.13 13.28 -10.72
N ALA A 88 -1.04 14.03 -10.90
CA ALA A 88 -0.89 15.37 -10.34
C ALA A 88 -2.05 16.29 -10.74
N LYS A 89 -2.36 16.35 -12.04
CA LYS A 89 -3.46 17.17 -12.58
C LYS A 89 -4.84 16.70 -12.12
N VAL A 90 -5.07 15.39 -12.12
CA VAL A 90 -6.34 14.81 -11.65
C VAL A 90 -6.57 15.14 -10.18
N MET A 91 -5.55 14.98 -9.34
CA MET A 91 -5.65 15.29 -7.92
C MET A 91 -5.82 16.79 -7.67
N GLU A 92 -5.11 17.65 -8.39
CA GLU A 92 -5.29 19.11 -8.33
C GLU A 92 -6.74 19.53 -8.62
N MET A 93 -7.38 18.95 -9.65
CA MET A 93 -8.73 19.32 -10.06
C MET A 93 -9.84 18.67 -9.22
N TYR A 94 -9.65 17.43 -8.76
CA TYR A 94 -10.74 16.57 -8.28
C TYR A 94 -10.56 16.02 -6.86
N SER A 95 -9.43 16.22 -6.19
CA SER A 95 -9.17 15.66 -4.85
C SER A 95 -10.17 16.12 -3.78
N SER A 96 -10.55 17.39 -3.80
CA SER A 96 -11.52 17.98 -2.86
C SER A 96 -12.97 17.53 -3.13
N GLN A 97 -13.22 16.92 -4.29
CA GLN A 97 -14.57 16.50 -4.69
C GLN A 97 -14.92 15.15 -4.08
N LYS A 98 -16.18 15.03 -3.62
CA LYS A 98 -16.71 13.77 -3.07
C LYS A 98 -17.09 12.75 -4.13
N ALA A 99 -16.95 13.04 -5.43
CA ALA A 99 -17.21 12.08 -6.50
C ALA A 99 -16.13 10.97 -6.53
N VAL A 100 -16.49 9.75 -6.93
CA VAL A 100 -15.53 8.65 -7.14
C VAL A 100 -14.88 8.81 -8.50
N LEU A 101 -13.56 8.70 -8.56
CA LEU A 101 -12.84 8.79 -9.82
C LEU A 101 -13.06 7.52 -10.66
N GLU A 102 -13.30 7.73 -11.95
CA GLU A 102 -13.37 6.67 -12.97
C GLU A 102 -12.40 7.02 -14.09
N VAL A 103 -11.38 6.19 -14.27
CA VAL A 103 -10.29 6.44 -15.21
C VAL A 103 -10.64 5.93 -16.61
N GLU A 104 -10.27 6.72 -17.61
CA GLU A 104 -10.26 6.42 -19.04
C GLU A 104 -8.84 6.71 -19.57
N TYR A 105 -8.22 5.76 -20.26
CA TYR A 105 -6.92 5.98 -20.89
C TYR A 105 -7.08 6.60 -22.29
N PHE A 106 -6.19 7.55 -22.63
CA PHE A 106 -6.22 8.17 -23.95
C PHE A 106 -5.94 7.14 -25.05
N GLY A 107 -6.89 6.99 -25.98
CA GLY A 107 -6.74 6.12 -27.15
C GLY A 107 -7.19 4.68 -26.93
N GLU A 108 -7.72 4.34 -25.74
CA GLU A 108 -8.16 2.98 -25.40
C GLU A 108 -9.68 2.87 -25.24
N VAL A 109 -10.19 1.66 -25.49
CA VAL A 109 -11.62 1.35 -25.37
C VAL A 109 -11.89 0.76 -24.00
N GLY A 110 -12.26 1.60 -23.03
CA GLY A 110 -12.66 1.10 -21.72
C GLY A 110 -12.67 2.18 -20.65
N THR A 111 -13.76 2.23 -19.88
CA THR A 111 -13.83 3.02 -18.63
C THR A 111 -14.42 2.16 -17.53
N GLY A 112 -14.09 2.47 -16.28
CA GLY A 112 -14.71 1.79 -15.14
C GLY A 112 -13.71 1.36 -14.07
N LEU A 113 -14.06 0.29 -13.37
CA LEU A 113 -13.31 -0.20 -12.22
C LEU A 113 -11.91 -0.71 -12.60
N GLY A 114 -11.80 -1.54 -13.64
CA GLY A 114 -10.52 -2.13 -14.08
C GLY A 114 -9.46 -1.08 -14.40
N PRO A 115 -9.69 -0.16 -15.37
CA PRO A 115 -8.74 0.91 -15.69
C PRO A 115 -8.41 1.81 -14.50
N THR A 116 -9.36 2.00 -13.58
CA THR A 116 -9.13 2.79 -12.36
C THR A 116 -8.20 2.07 -11.38
N LEU A 117 -8.37 0.76 -11.17
CA LEU A 117 -7.47 -0.03 -10.30
C LEU A 117 -6.07 -0.06 -10.89
N GLU A 118 -5.96 -0.31 -12.19
CA GLU A 118 -4.69 -0.27 -12.92
C GLU A 118 -3.99 1.08 -12.77
N PHE A 119 -4.72 2.20 -12.89
CA PHE A 119 -4.13 3.53 -12.69
C PHE A 119 -3.47 3.70 -11.32
N TYR A 120 -4.12 3.23 -10.24
CA TYR A 120 -3.53 3.29 -8.91
C TYR A 120 -2.34 2.34 -8.77
N THR A 121 -2.35 1.18 -9.42
CA THR A 121 -1.21 0.25 -9.46
C THR A 121 -0.02 0.85 -10.21
N LEU A 122 -0.22 1.38 -11.42
CA LEU A 122 0.82 2.05 -12.21
C LEU A 122 1.40 3.26 -11.49
N LEU A 123 0.53 4.07 -10.87
CA LEU A 123 0.97 5.23 -10.10
C LEU A 123 1.78 4.82 -8.86
N SER A 124 1.40 3.73 -8.19
CA SER A 124 2.15 3.19 -7.07
C SER A 124 3.54 2.73 -7.51
N HIS A 125 3.66 2.10 -8.67
CA HIS A 125 4.95 1.71 -9.24
C HIS A 125 5.79 2.94 -9.64
N ASP A 126 5.19 3.91 -10.31
CA ASP A 126 5.87 5.14 -10.72
C ASP A 126 6.43 5.92 -9.52
N LEU A 127 5.67 6.00 -8.42
CA LEU A 127 6.12 6.66 -7.18
C LEU A 127 7.31 5.94 -6.52
N GLN A 128 7.62 4.70 -6.89
CA GLN A 128 8.76 3.92 -6.37
C GLN A 128 10.04 4.06 -7.18
N ARG A 129 10.05 4.85 -8.26
CA ARG A 129 11.23 5.00 -9.11
C ARG A 129 12.38 5.72 -8.39
N ALA A 130 13.61 5.22 -8.58
CA ALA A 130 14.80 5.78 -7.93
C ALA A 130 15.11 7.22 -8.36
N ASP A 131 14.81 7.58 -9.61
CA ASP A 131 15.08 8.91 -10.16
C ASP A 131 14.26 10.02 -9.50
N LEU A 132 13.13 9.68 -8.85
CA LEU A 132 12.33 10.63 -8.06
C LEU A 132 13.03 11.05 -6.76
N ARG A 133 14.00 10.26 -6.26
CA ARG A 133 14.74 10.52 -5.01
C ARG A 133 13.85 10.72 -3.78
N MET A 134 12.66 10.12 -3.77
CA MET A 134 11.73 10.17 -2.64
C MET A 134 12.18 9.28 -1.48
N TRP A 135 12.76 8.13 -1.78
CA TRP A 135 12.99 7.04 -0.83
C TRP A 135 14.48 6.82 -0.56
N ARG A 136 14.78 6.27 0.62
CA ARG A 136 16.10 5.72 0.92
C ARG A 136 16.38 4.54 -0.02
N SER A 137 17.63 4.43 -0.47
CA SER A 137 18.12 3.27 -1.22
C SER A 137 19.49 2.91 -0.68
N SER A 138 19.71 1.62 -0.40
CA SER A 138 21.02 1.05 -0.06
C SER A 138 21.86 0.76 -1.31
N SER A 139 21.25 0.78 -2.49
CA SER A 139 21.86 0.41 -3.78
C SER A 139 22.04 1.64 -4.67
N PHE A 140 23.13 1.66 -5.45
CA PHE A 140 23.35 2.62 -6.53
C PHE A 140 22.57 2.30 -7.81
N ASP A 141 21.81 1.21 -7.81
CA ASP A 141 21.01 0.76 -8.95
C ASP A 141 19.76 1.62 -9.15
N ASP A 142 19.22 1.60 -10.37
CA ASP A 142 18.00 2.34 -10.76
C ASP A 142 16.71 1.81 -10.07
N VAL A 143 16.81 0.72 -9.30
CA VAL A 143 15.70 0.07 -8.60
C VAL A 143 15.85 0.24 -7.09
N ILE A 144 14.79 0.71 -6.43
CA ILE A 144 14.76 0.85 -4.98
C ILE A 144 14.49 -0.52 -4.35
N ILE A 145 15.46 -1.05 -3.62
CA ILE A 145 15.33 -2.28 -2.84
C ILE A 145 15.04 -1.89 -1.39
N ALA A 146 13.78 -2.08 -0.97
CA ALA A 146 13.31 -1.72 0.36
C ALA A 146 12.64 -2.93 1.06
N PRO A 147 13.42 -3.91 1.56
CA PRO A 147 12.89 -5.15 2.13
C PRO A 147 12.07 -4.92 3.41
N LEU A 148 12.33 -3.82 4.10
CA LEU A 148 11.62 -3.37 5.30
C LEU A 148 10.61 -2.24 5.00
N GLY A 149 10.32 -2.03 3.72
CA GLY A 149 9.44 -0.98 3.23
C GLY A 149 10.13 0.37 3.01
N LEU A 150 9.49 1.18 2.17
CA LEU A 150 9.93 2.47 1.72
C LEU A 150 9.87 3.48 2.87
N PHE A 151 10.97 4.20 3.06
CA PHE A 151 11.07 5.30 4.02
C PHE A 151 11.68 6.54 3.35
N PRO A 152 11.26 7.77 3.73
CA PRO A 152 11.69 8.97 3.03
C PRO A 152 13.20 9.16 3.06
N ARG A 153 13.74 9.56 1.92
CA ARG A 153 15.13 10.01 1.83
C ARG A 153 15.32 11.27 2.70
N PRO A 154 16.35 11.33 3.54
CA PRO A 154 16.70 12.56 4.27
C PRO A 154 17.31 13.59 3.32
N TRP A 155 16.95 14.86 3.50
CA TRP A 155 17.47 16.00 2.73
C TRP A 155 18.03 17.09 3.67
N PRO A 156 19.21 17.66 3.37
CA PRO A 156 19.80 18.71 4.20
C PRO A 156 18.87 19.91 4.33
N LEU A 157 18.83 20.57 5.50
CA LEU A 157 18.00 21.76 5.71
C LEU A 157 18.32 22.89 4.73
N THR A 158 19.57 22.96 4.28
CA THR A 158 20.07 23.89 3.26
C THR A 158 19.64 23.57 1.83
N ALA A 159 18.98 22.42 1.59
CA ALA A 159 18.54 22.05 0.26
C ALA A 159 17.55 23.08 -0.29
N ASN A 160 17.90 23.68 -1.43
CA ASN A 160 17.11 24.72 -2.10
C ASN A 160 15.71 24.22 -2.42
N SER A 161 14.70 24.91 -1.89
CA SER A 161 13.28 24.71 -2.22
C SER A 161 12.77 25.65 -3.32
N SER A 162 13.69 26.30 -4.05
CA SER A 162 13.34 27.14 -5.20
C SER A 162 12.66 26.32 -6.29
N ASP A 163 11.73 26.95 -7.01
CA ASP A 163 11.01 26.32 -8.12
C ASP A 163 11.99 25.71 -9.15
N GLY A 164 11.68 24.50 -9.61
CA GLY A 164 12.54 23.72 -10.51
C GLY A 164 13.74 22.99 -9.88
N SER A 165 14.01 23.15 -8.58
CA SER A 165 15.07 22.39 -7.92
C SER A 165 14.73 20.89 -7.81
N LYS A 166 15.76 20.04 -7.64
CA LYS A 166 15.55 18.60 -7.41
C LYS A 166 14.68 18.35 -6.17
N PHE A 167 14.89 19.13 -5.11
CA PHE A 167 14.15 18.97 -3.86
C PHE A 167 12.71 19.51 -3.95
N ALA A 168 12.48 20.59 -4.69
CA ALA A 168 11.13 21.10 -4.93
C ALA A 168 10.22 20.05 -5.59
N LYS A 169 10.75 19.30 -6.58
CA LYS A 169 10.03 18.18 -7.18
C LYS A 169 9.73 17.05 -6.19
N VAL A 170 10.67 16.73 -5.30
CA VAL A 170 10.44 15.74 -4.23
C VAL A 170 9.29 16.18 -3.32
N ILE A 171 9.24 17.45 -2.94
CA ILE A 171 8.14 18.04 -2.15
C ILE A 171 6.79 17.91 -2.90
N GLU A 172 6.77 18.18 -4.21
CA GLU A 172 5.57 17.98 -5.03
C GLU A 172 5.13 16.51 -5.06
N TYR A 173 6.05 15.57 -5.20
CA TYR A 173 5.71 14.14 -5.20
C TYR A 173 5.20 13.66 -3.84
N PHE A 174 5.76 14.13 -2.72
CA PHE A 174 5.22 13.81 -1.40
C PHE A 174 3.82 14.40 -1.20
N ARG A 175 3.57 15.63 -1.66
CA ARG A 175 2.23 16.22 -1.67
C ARG A 175 1.25 15.41 -2.52
N LEU A 176 1.68 14.99 -3.72
CA LEU A 176 0.89 14.11 -4.58
C LEU A 176 0.57 12.79 -3.88
N LEU A 177 1.56 12.13 -3.30
CA LEU A 177 1.40 10.88 -2.56
C LEU A 177 0.36 11.02 -1.42
N GLY A 178 0.43 12.10 -0.65
CA GLY A 178 -0.55 12.37 0.41
C GLY A 178 -1.97 12.50 -0.14
N CYS A 179 -2.12 13.26 -1.24
CA CYS A 179 -3.41 13.45 -1.89
C CYS A 179 -3.97 12.15 -2.47
N VAL A 180 -3.13 11.38 -3.16
CA VAL A 180 -3.47 10.08 -3.76
C VAL A 180 -3.86 9.06 -2.69
N MET A 181 -3.12 8.98 -1.58
CA MET A 181 -3.44 8.08 -0.46
C MET A 181 -4.78 8.41 0.16
N ALA A 182 -5.02 9.69 0.46
CA ALA A 182 -6.32 10.12 0.97
C ALA A 182 -7.44 9.82 -0.03
N LYS A 183 -7.22 10.08 -1.32
CA LYS A 183 -8.23 9.83 -2.34
C LYS A 183 -8.51 8.33 -2.53
N ALA A 184 -7.48 7.50 -2.49
CA ALA A 184 -7.59 6.05 -2.55
C ALA A 184 -8.39 5.50 -1.36
N LEU A 185 -8.09 5.93 -0.14
CA LEU A 185 -8.86 5.59 1.06
C LEU A 185 -10.32 6.03 0.95
N GLN A 186 -10.57 7.25 0.46
CA GLN A 186 -11.91 7.78 0.26
C GLN A 186 -12.71 6.94 -0.75
N ASP A 187 -12.09 6.56 -1.85
CA ASP A 187 -12.69 5.83 -2.98
C ASP A 187 -12.69 4.30 -2.78
N GLY A 188 -12.09 3.79 -1.71
CA GLY A 188 -11.96 2.33 -1.48
C GLY A 188 -11.06 1.67 -2.52
N ARG A 189 -9.92 2.30 -2.80
CA ARG A 189 -8.88 1.85 -3.72
C ARG A 189 -7.62 1.55 -2.94
N LEU A 190 -6.85 0.59 -3.43
CA LEU A 190 -5.58 0.21 -2.84
C LEU A 190 -4.42 0.94 -3.52
N LEU A 191 -3.39 1.25 -2.75
CA LEU A 191 -2.11 1.70 -3.25
C LEU A 191 -1.10 0.61 -3.00
N ASP A 192 -0.46 0.16 -4.07
CA ASP A 192 0.52 -0.89 -4.00
C ASP A 192 1.91 -0.33 -3.67
N LEU A 193 2.00 0.33 -2.51
CA LEU A 193 3.20 0.98 -2.00
C LEU A 193 3.67 0.24 -0.74
N PRO A 194 4.78 -0.49 -0.77
CA PRO A 194 5.30 -1.16 0.42
C PRO A 194 5.97 -0.15 1.35
N LEU A 195 5.20 0.66 2.07
CA LEU A 195 5.71 1.67 3.01
C LEU A 195 6.17 0.99 4.31
N SER A 196 7.21 1.52 4.94
CA SER A 196 7.67 0.97 6.22
C SER A 196 6.71 1.28 7.38
N THR A 197 6.75 0.46 8.43
CA THR A 197 5.97 0.71 9.66
C THR A 197 6.24 2.11 10.24
N ALA A 198 7.50 2.57 10.20
CA ALA A 198 7.87 3.92 10.63
C ALA A 198 7.21 5.03 9.79
N PHE A 199 7.01 4.82 8.48
CA PHE A 199 6.28 5.78 7.67
C PHE A 199 4.84 5.93 8.15
N TYR A 200 4.15 4.81 8.43
CA TYR A 200 2.79 4.85 8.95
C TYR A 200 2.71 5.50 10.34
N LYS A 201 3.70 5.27 11.21
CA LYS A 201 3.82 6.02 12.49
C LYS A 201 3.84 7.54 12.26
N LEU A 202 4.61 8.03 11.29
CA LEU A 202 4.65 9.46 10.92
C LEU A 202 3.29 9.97 10.40
N VAL A 203 2.59 9.17 9.57
CA VAL A 203 1.24 9.51 9.08
C VAL A 203 0.27 9.69 10.25
N LEU A 204 0.34 8.81 11.25
CA LEU A 204 -0.47 8.88 12.48
C LEU A 204 -0.04 10.03 13.42
N GLY A 205 1.06 10.72 13.12
CA GLY A 205 1.61 11.81 13.93
C GLY A 205 2.36 11.32 15.17
N GLN A 206 2.86 10.09 15.15
CA GLN A 206 3.75 9.56 16.19
C GLN A 206 5.18 10.04 15.93
N GLU A 207 5.91 10.31 17.00
CA GLU A 207 7.34 10.62 16.92
C GLU A 207 8.15 9.35 16.73
N LEU A 208 9.21 9.45 15.93
CA LEU A 208 10.17 8.37 15.74
C LEU A 208 11.43 8.60 16.56
N ASP A 209 12.02 7.49 17.00
CA ASP A 209 13.29 7.48 17.73
C ASP A 209 14.35 6.57 17.06
N LEU A 210 15.45 6.33 17.78
CA LEU A 210 16.55 5.49 17.32
C LEU A 210 16.10 4.04 17.07
N MET A 211 15.17 3.51 17.86
CA MET A 211 14.70 2.12 17.74
C MET A 211 13.91 1.92 16.45
N ASP A 212 13.19 2.95 16.00
CA ASP A 212 12.43 2.92 14.76
C ASP A 212 13.32 2.81 13.50
N VAL A 213 14.59 3.21 13.56
CA VAL A 213 15.51 3.11 12.42
C VAL A 213 15.61 1.66 11.92
N SER A 214 15.58 0.69 12.83
CA SER A 214 15.67 -0.73 12.48
C SER A 214 14.45 -1.24 11.70
N SER A 215 13.34 -0.51 11.70
CA SER A 215 12.11 -0.89 10.98
C SER A 215 12.17 -0.57 9.48
N PHE A 216 13.18 0.15 9.01
CA PHE A 216 13.40 0.44 7.59
C PHE A 216 14.86 0.34 7.16
N ASP A 217 15.81 0.34 8.09
CA ASP A 217 17.25 0.24 7.86
C ASP A 217 17.91 -0.52 9.04
N ALA A 218 17.83 -1.85 8.99
CA ALA A 218 18.29 -2.72 10.10
C ALA A 218 19.80 -2.60 10.37
N GLU A 219 20.61 -2.38 9.34
CA GLU A 219 22.07 -2.27 9.49
C GLU A 219 22.46 -0.95 10.17
N LEU A 220 21.91 0.17 9.70
CA LEU A 220 22.12 1.46 10.34
C LEU A 220 21.55 1.47 11.76
N GLY A 221 20.34 0.96 11.94
CA GLY A 221 19.68 0.86 13.25
C GLY A 221 20.51 0.09 14.27
N LYS A 222 21.02 -1.09 13.89
CA LYS A 222 21.91 -1.89 14.75
C LYS A 222 23.19 -1.15 15.10
N THR A 223 23.83 -0.52 14.12
CA THR A 223 25.07 0.25 14.33
C THR A 223 24.85 1.40 15.30
N LEU A 224 23.77 2.17 15.13
CA LEU A 224 23.43 3.28 16.02
C LEU A 224 23.09 2.81 17.45
N GLN A 225 22.42 1.66 17.60
CA GLN A 225 22.14 1.08 18.93
C GLN A 225 23.44 0.69 19.64
N GLU A 226 24.39 0.08 18.94
CA GLU A 226 25.70 -0.29 19.49
C GLU A 226 26.51 0.96 19.91
N LEU A 227 26.51 2.02 19.09
CA LEU A 227 27.14 3.31 19.44
C LEU A 227 26.44 3.99 20.62
N GLN A 228 25.10 3.97 20.67
CA GLN A 228 24.33 4.51 21.79
C GLN A 228 24.63 3.76 23.10
N ALA A 229 24.85 2.45 23.04
CA ALA A 229 25.25 1.66 24.21
C ALA A 229 26.62 2.10 24.76
N LEU A 230 27.57 2.46 23.90
CA LEU A 230 28.85 3.04 24.32
C LEU A 230 28.67 4.40 25.00
N VAL A 231 27.81 5.26 24.45
CA VAL A 231 27.45 6.55 25.06
C VAL A 231 26.85 6.35 26.46
N CYS A 232 25.87 5.47 26.60
CA CYS A 232 25.26 5.19 27.90
C CYS A 232 26.28 4.61 28.90
N ARG A 233 27.19 3.74 28.44
CA ARG A 233 28.26 3.19 29.28
C ARG A 233 29.23 4.28 29.75
N LYS A 234 29.61 5.20 28.87
CA LYS A 234 30.45 6.37 29.20
C LYS A 234 29.78 7.23 30.27
N GLN A 235 28.53 7.64 30.05
CA GLN A 235 27.76 8.46 31.00
C GLN A 235 27.63 7.79 32.37
N TYR A 236 27.40 6.48 32.40
CA TYR A 236 27.38 5.71 33.63
C TYR A 236 28.72 5.80 34.38
N LEU A 237 29.85 5.61 33.70
CA LEU A 237 31.19 5.70 34.31
C LEU A 237 31.48 7.11 34.82
N GLU A 238 31.06 8.16 34.11
CA GLU A 238 31.19 9.56 34.55
C GLU A 238 30.37 9.85 35.81
N SER A 239 29.18 9.25 35.92
CA SER A 239 28.28 9.45 37.07
C SER A 239 28.78 8.79 38.36
N MET A 240 29.61 7.75 38.24
CA MET A 240 30.19 7.02 39.36
C MET A 240 31.49 7.72 39.80
N SER A 241 31.40 8.55 40.83
CA SER A 241 32.55 9.25 41.43
C SER A 241 33.62 8.25 41.90
N GLY A 242 34.70 8.06 41.13
CA GLY A 242 35.85 7.26 41.53
C GLY A 242 36.56 6.44 40.44
N HIS A 243 36.04 6.36 39.21
CA HIS A 243 36.72 5.62 38.14
C HIS A 243 37.86 6.42 37.50
N ASP A 244 38.94 5.70 37.18
CA ASP A 244 40.12 6.22 36.54
C ASP A 244 39.80 6.60 35.08
N ARG A 245 40.32 7.73 34.57
CA ARG A 245 40.13 8.15 33.16
C ARG A 245 40.51 7.04 32.15
N SER A 246 41.31 6.07 32.60
CA SER A 246 41.73 4.89 31.84
C SER A 246 40.58 3.96 31.44
N GLU A 247 39.52 3.79 32.25
CA GLU A 247 38.40 2.89 31.90
C GLU A 247 37.51 3.48 30.80
N MET A 248 37.41 4.82 30.74
CA MET A 248 36.69 5.51 29.69
C MET A 248 37.40 5.43 28.33
N LEU A 249 38.74 5.44 28.35
CA LEU A 249 39.57 5.28 27.15
C LEU A 249 39.58 3.84 26.60
N ASP A 250 39.13 2.84 27.38
CA ASP A 250 39.01 1.45 26.92
C ASP A 250 37.65 1.14 26.27
N LEU A 251 36.73 2.11 26.20
CA LEU A 251 35.46 1.94 25.49
C LEU A 251 35.72 1.75 23.99
N LYS A 252 35.38 0.55 23.50
CA LYS A 252 35.65 0.12 22.13
C LYS A 252 34.37 -0.31 21.41
N PHE A 253 34.22 0.12 20.17
CA PHE A 253 33.22 -0.37 19.25
C PHE A 253 33.74 -1.63 18.54
N ARG A 254 33.13 -2.79 18.81
CA ARG A 254 33.52 -4.09 18.22
C ARG A 254 35.04 -4.39 18.31
N GLY A 255 35.66 -3.97 19.41
CA GLY A 255 37.10 -4.18 19.68
C GLY A 255 38.03 -3.07 19.16
N ALA A 256 37.52 -2.08 18.42
CA ALA A 256 38.28 -0.92 17.97
C ALA A 256 37.92 0.35 18.77
N PRO A 257 38.89 1.25 19.04
CA PRO A 257 38.62 2.62 19.49
C PRO A 257 37.64 3.34 18.54
N VAL A 258 36.86 4.30 19.06
CA VAL A 258 35.88 5.04 18.24
C VAL A 258 36.59 5.89 17.19
N GLU A 259 37.75 6.44 17.52
CA GLU A 259 38.57 7.28 16.64
C GLU A 259 39.08 6.49 15.42
N ASP A 260 39.34 5.19 15.60
CA ASP A 260 39.82 4.30 14.53
C ASP A 260 38.72 3.95 13.51
N LEU A 261 37.47 4.31 13.78
CA LEU A 261 36.38 4.18 12.82
C LEU A 261 36.44 5.25 11.72
N CYS A 262 37.23 6.32 11.93
CA CYS A 262 37.40 7.44 11.00
C CYS A 262 36.07 8.03 10.51
N LEU A 263 35.11 8.16 11.42
CA LEU A 263 33.81 8.75 11.14
C LEU A 263 33.93 10.28 11.20
N ASP A 264 33.34 10.96 10.23
CA ASP A 264 33.13 12.40 10.22
C ASP A 264 31.66 12.73 10.56
N PHE A 265 31.34 14.02 10.70
CA PHE A 265 29.96 14.48 10.89
C PHE A 265 29.19 14.56 9.56
N THR A 266 29.19 13.46 8.81
CA THR A 266 28.41 13.27 7.59
C THR A 266 27.37 12.17 7.81
N LEU A 267 26.18 12.32 7.24
CA LEU A 267 25.12 11.33 7.39
C LEU A 267 25.49 10.02 6.66
N PRO A 268 25.51 8.85 7.33
CA PRO A 268 25.85 7.59 6.68
C PRO A 268 24.98 7.30 5.45
N GLY A 269 25.62 7.02 4.31
CA GLY A 269 24.98 6.79 3.02
C GLY A 269 24.65 8.06 2.22
N TYR A 270 24.90 9.25 2.76
CA TYR A 270 24.57 10.54 2.13
C TYR A 270 25.76 11.52 2.23
N PRO A 271 26.77 11.42 1.35
CA PRO A 271 27.98 12.23 1.41
C PRO A 271 27.71 13.74 1.27
N ASP A 272 26.63 14.11 0.58
CA ASP A 272 26.22 15.52 0.42
C ASP A 272 25.48 16.08 1.66
N PHE A 273 25.29 15.27 2.71
CA PHE A 273 24.56 15.67 3.92
C PHE A 273 25.53 15.77 5.10
N THR A 274 26.11 16.96 5.26
CA THR A 274 26.89 17.34 6.44
C THR A 274 25.96 17.58 7.64
N LEU A 275 26.20 16.88 8.75
CA LEU A 275 25.48 17.00 10.01
C LEU A 275 25.97 18.19 10.86
N LYS A 276 27.29 18.41 10.86
CA LYS A 276 27.96 19.48 11.60
C LYS A 276 29.13 19.98 10.76
N SER A 277 29.29 21.31 10.67
CA SER A 277 30.42 21.90 9.98
C SER A 277 31.68 21.85 10.85
N GLY A 278 32.80 21.41 10.27
CA GLY A 278 34.11 21.35 10.93
C GLY A 278 34.90 20.13 10.45
N ASP A 279 36.21 20.16 10.72
CA ASP A 279 37.14 19.05 10.40
C ASP A 279 37.40 18.16 11.64
N GLU A 280 36.45 18.12 12.59
CA GLU A 280 36.57 17.30 13.80
C GLU A 280 36.03 15.90 13.54
N ASP A 281 36.89 14.89 13.70
CA ASP A 281 36.50 13.49 13.62
C ASP A 281 35.72 13.05 14.86
N VAL A 282 34.85 12.06 14.67
CA VAL A 282 34.07 11.47 15.75
C VAL A 282 34.98 10.65 16.65
N ASN A 283 34.89 10.90 17.95
CA ASN A 283 35.63 10.25 19.02
C ASN A 283 34.69 9.97 20.21
N ILE A 284 35.19 9.32 21.25
CA ILE A 284 34.35 8.96 22.41
C ILE A 284 33.72 10.18 23.13
N ASN A 285 34.31 11.38 22.98
CA ASN A 285 33.81 12.59 23.64
C ASN A 285 32.60 13.20 22.91
N ASN A 286 32.60 13.18 21.58
CA ASN A 286 31.54 13.77 20.74
C ASN A 286 30.58 12.72 20.14
N LEU A 287 30.75 11.42 20.45
CA LEU A 287 29.94 10.32 19.94
C LEU A 287 28.42 10.50 20.21
N GLU A 288 28.04 11.03 21.37
CA GLU A 288 26.64 11.29 21.70
C GLU A 288 26.01 12.32 20.75
N GLU A 289 26.74 13.38 20.43
CA GLU A 289 26.32 14.40 19.47
C GLU A 289 26.17 13.77 18.08
N TYR A 290 27.14 12.97 17.66
CA TYR A 290 27.09 12.27 16.37
C TYR A 290 25.84 11.38 16.26
N VAL A 291 25.59 10.50 17.25
CA VAL A 291 24.42 9.60 17.24
C VAL A 291 23.11 10.41 17.21
N SER A 292 23.01 11.46 18.03
CA SER A 292 21.83 12.34 18.09
C SER A 292 21.57 13.03 16.74
N LEU A 293 22.62 13.56 16.09
CA LEU A 293 22.52 14.21 14.80
C LEU A 293 22.14 13.23 13.68
N VAL A 294 22.73 12.03 13.64
CA VAL A 294 22.38 10.99 12.65
C VAL A 294 20.92 10.58 12.79
N VAL A 295 20.45 10.32 14.03
CA VAL A 295 19.04 9.95 14.28
C VAL A 295 18.12 11.11 13.88
N SER A 296 18.42 12.34 14.32
CA SER A 296 17.62 13.52 13.97
C SER A 296 17.53 13.75 12.47
N ALA A 297 18.64 13.67 11.74
CA ALA A 297 18.66 13.80 10.29
C ALA A 297 17.90 12.66 9.59
N THR A 298 17.97 11.44 10.12
CA THR A 298 17.33 10.26 9.51
C THR A 298 15.81 10.26 9.68
N VAL A 299 15.29 10.51 10.89
CA VAL A 299 13.85 10.31 11.20
C VAL A 299 13.11 11.59 11.59
N LYS A 300 13.81 12.73 11.70
CA LYS A 300 13.22 14.03 12.08
C LYS A 300 13.52 15.10 11.03
N THR A 301 14.52 15.94 11.30
CA THR A 301 14.81 17.17 10.57
C THR A 301 15.05 16.97 9.08
N GLY A 302 15.67 15.85 8.67
CA GLY A 302 15.92 15.56 7.26
C GLY A 302 14.67 15.17 6.46
N ILE A 303 13.56 14.82 7.12
CA ILE A 303 12.33 14.37 6.45
C ILE A 303 11.11 15.26 6.72
N THR A 304 11.22 16.23 7.64
CA THR A 304 10.10 17.07 8.08
C THR A 304 9.37 17.74 6.92
N ARG A 305 10.09 18.40 6.00
CA ARG A 305 9.50 19.14 4.88
C ARG A 305 8.72 18.23 3.93
N GLN A 306 9.25 17.03 3.66
CA GLN A 306 8.59 16.00 2.86
C GLN A 306 7.28 15.54 3.52
N MET A 307 7.33 15.26 4.83
CA MET A 307 6.15 14.81 5.58
C MET A 307 5.10 15.90 5.76
N GLU A 308 5.51 17.16 5.88
CA GLU A 308 4.59 18.33 5.86
C GLU A 308 3.90 18.45 4.51
N ALA A 309 4.62 18.27 3.41
CA ALA A 309 4.05 18.29 2.07
C ALA A 309 3.04 17.15 1.86
N PHE A 310 3.38 15.93 2.30
CA PHE A 310 2.48 14.79 2.33
C PHE A 310 1.21 15.10 3.13
N ARG A 311 1.35 15.61 4.37
CA ARG A 311 0.22 15.97 5.23
C ARG A 311 -0.66 17.04 4.59
N ALA A 312 -0.06 18.05 3.97
CA ALA A 312 -0.77 19.09 3.25
C ALA A 312 -1.57 18.54 2.07
N GLY A 313 -1.00 17.62 1.29
CA GLY A 313 -1.71 16.95 0.19
C GLY A 313 -2.85 16.05 0.67
N PHE A 314 -2.62 15.29 1.73
CA PHE A 314 -3.63 14.43 2.34
C PHE A 314 -4.86 15.21 2.80
N ASN A 315 -4.61 16.30 3.54
CA ASN A 315 -5.66 17.16 4.12
C ASN A 315 -6.51 17.91 3.08
N GLN A 316 -6.14 17.90 1.79
CA GLN A 316 -6.99 18.43 0.72
C GLN A 316 -8.23 17.55 0.48
N VAL A 317 -8.19 16.26 0.85
CA VAL A 317 -9.30 15.31 0.63
C VAL A 317 -10.16 15.14 1.88
N PHE A 318 -9.52 14.85 3.02
CA PHE A 318 -10.12 14.78 4.35
C PHE A 318 -9.03 14.89 5.43
N ASP A 319 -9.41 15.17 6.68
CA ASP A 319 -8.47 15.35 7.78
C ASP A 319 -7.72 14.05 8.14
N ILE A 320 -6.39 14.10 8.05
CA ILE A 320 -5.46 13.03 8.41
C ILE A 320 -5.64 12.55 9.86
N SER A 321 -6.13 13.41 10.77
CA SER A 321 -6.35 13.04 12.17
C SER A 321 -7.38 11.91 12.33
N ALA A 322 -8.28 11.74 11.34
CA ALA A 322 -9.23 10.64 11.31
C ALA A 322 -8.57 9.25 11.26
N LEU A 323 -7.30 9.16 10.85
CA LEU A 323 -6.53 7.91 10.84
C LEU A 323 -6.01 7.50 12.22
N GLN A 324 -5.98 8.41 13.20
CA GLN A 324 -5.35 8.17 14.52
C GLN A 324 -6.08 7.12 15.37
N ILE A 325 -7.21 6.61 14.90
CA ILE A 325 -7.89 5.47 15.52
C ILE A 325 -7.25 4.13 15.15
N PHE A 326 -6.35 4.08 14.16
CA PHE A 326 -5.70 2.85 13.67
C PHE A 326 -4.26 2.70 14.16
N SER A 327 -3.80 1.46 14.27
CA SER A 327 -2.36 1.15 14.41
C SER A 327 -1.62 1.28 13.07
N PRO A 328 -0.28 1.35 13.06
CA PRO A 328 0.50 1.34 11.82
C PRO A 328 0.19 0.15 10.90
N ASP A 329 0.09 -1.06 11.47
CA ASP A 329 -0.18 -2.28 10.69
C ASP A 329 -1.61 -2.30 10.12
N GLU A 330 -2.58 -1.76 10.87
CA GLU A 330 -3.96 -1.61 10.40
C GLU A 330 -4.07 -0.56 9.30
N LEU A 331 -3.26 0.50 9.37
CA LEU A 331 -3.21 1.51 8.31
C LEU A 331 -2.58 0.95 7.05
N ASP A 332 -1.50 0.17 7.16
CA ASP A 332 -0.94 -0.58 6.03
C ASP A 332 -2.01 -1.48 5.41
N TYR A 333 -2.70 -2.27 6.23
CA TYR A 333 -3.79 -3.12 5.77
C TYR A 333 -4.90 -2.36 5.04
N LEU A 334 -5.27 -1.15 5.50
CA LEU A 334 -6.29 -0.32 4.84
C LEU A 334 -5.82 0.28 3.50
N VAL A 335 -4.56 0.71 3.42
CA VAL A 335 -4.00 1.38 2.23
C VAL A 335 -3.61 0.37 1.16
N CYS A 336 -2.94 -0.70 1.58
CA CYS A 336 -2.29 -1.67 0.72
C CYS A 336 -3.11 -2.93 0.49
N GLY A 337 -4.06 -3.23 1.37
CA GLY A 337 -4.84 -4.46 1.34
C GLY A 337 -4.12 -5.61 2.02
N HIS A 338 -4.58 -6.82 1.72
CA HIS A 338 -4.17 -8.04 2.40
C HIS A 338 -3.41 -8.99 1.46
N THR A 339 -2.41 -9.66 2.01
CA THR A 339 -1.86 -10.90 1.45
C THR A 339 -2.59 -12.06 2.11
N GLU A 340 -3.48 -12.72 1.38
CA GLU A 340 -4.23 -13.87 1.91
C GLU A 340 -3.36 -15.14 1.93
N LEU A 341 -3.64 -16.03 2.87
CA LEU A 341 -3.20 -17.42 2.80
C LEU A 341 -4.18 -18.19 1.92
N TRP A 342 -3.71 -18.63 0.76
CA TRP A 342 -4.53 -19.38 -0.19
C TRP A 342 -4.55 -20.86 0.17
N GLU A 343 -5.60 -21.26 0.86
CA GLU A 343 -5.92 -22.67 1.11
C GLU A 343 -7.13 -23.05 0.24
N ALA A 344 -7.03 -24.15 -0.50
CA ALA A 344 -8.05 -24.56 -1.47
C ALA A 344 -9.48 -24.61 -0.86
N ASP A 345 -9.60 -25.12 0.36
CA ASP A 345 -10.88 -25.24 1.08
C ASP A 345 -11.48 -23.89 1.47
N LYS A 346 -10.67 -22.84 1.70
CA LYS A 346 -11.17 -21.48 1.98
C LYS A 346 -11.51 -20.74 0.69
N LEU A 347 -10.71 -20.93 -0.35
CA LEU A 347 -10.93 -20.29 -1.66
C LEU A 347 -12.31 -20.65 -2.25
N VAL A 348 -12.76 -21.91 -2.09
CA VAL A 348 -14.04 -22.38 -2.65
C VAL A 348 -15.25 -21.63 -2.06
N GLU A 349 -15.16 -21.15 -0.81
CA GLU A 349 -16.25 -20.43 -0.14
C GLU A 349 -16.41 -18.98 -0.65
N HIS A 350 -15.34 -18.43 -1.24
CA HIS A 350 -15.28 -17.03 -1.65
C HIS A 350 -15.35 -16.84 -3.17
N ILE A 351 -15.27 -17.92 -3.95
CA ILE A 351 -15.32 -17.89 -5.40
C ILE A 351 -16.65 -18.46 -5.92
N LYS A 352 -17.27 -17.75 -6.85
CA LYS A 352 -18.48 -18.22 -7.54
C LYS A 352 -18.07 -19.09 -8.73
N PHE A 353 -18.71 -20.26 -8.87
CA PHE A 353 -18.58 -21.10 -10.06
C PHE A 353 -19.90 -21.05 -10.85
N ASP A 354 -19.83 -20.76 -12.14
CA ASP A 354 -21.02 -20.57 -12.98
C ASP A 354 -20.77 -21.06 -14.41
N HIS A 355 -21.82 -21.03 -15.24
CA HIS A 355 -21.75 -21.23 -16.69
C HIS A 355 -20.92 -22.45 -17.12
N GLY A 356 -21.30 -23.63 -16.62
CA GLY A 356 -20.68 -24.91 -17.00
C GLY A 356 -19.59 -25.41 -16.04
N TYR A 357 -19.31 -24.68 -14.96
CA TYR A 357 -18.53 -25.18 -13.84
C TYR A 357 -19.28 -25.14 -12.51
N THR A 358 -18.85 -26.04 -11.63
CA THR A 358 -19.27 -26.17 -10.23
C THR A 358 -18.03 -26.38 -9.37
N SER A 359 -18.14 -26.22 -8.05
CA SER A 359 -17.03 -26.48 -7.12
C SER A 359 -16.45 -27.90 -7.20
N LYS A 360 -17.21 -28.86 -7.75
CA LYS A 360 -16.79 -30.26 -7.92
C LYS A 360 -16.21 -30.57 -9.30
N SER A 361 -16.18 -29.59 -10.21
CA SER A 361 -15.67 -29.82 -11.57
C SER A 361 -14.15 -30.08 -11.51
N PRO A 362 -13.61 -31.08 -12.24
CA PRO A 362 -12.18 -31.40 -12.17
C PRO A 362 -11.27 -30.20 -12.45
N ALA A 363 -11.64 -29.37 -13.43
CA ALA A 363 -10.89 -28.15 -13.74
C ALA A 363 -10.90 -27.12 -12.60
N VAL A 364 -11.99 -27.04 -11.83
CA VAL A 364 -12.09 -26.16 -10.66
C VAL A 364 -11.25 -26.68 -9.51
N VAL A 365 -11.31 -27.99 -9.23
CA VAL A 365 -10.48 -28.62 -8.19
C VAL A 365 -8.99 -28.40 -8.48
N ASN A 366 -8.56 -28.68 -9.72
CA ASN A 366 -7.18 -28.45 -10.14
C ASN A 366 -6.77 -26.98 -9.98
N LEU A 367 -7.64 -26.04 -10.35
CA LEU A 367 -7.36 -24.61 -10.19
C LEU A 367 -7.18 -24.25 -8.71
N LEU A 368 -8.07 -24.68 -7.82
CA LEU A 368 -7.98 -24.37 -6.39
C LEU A 368 -6.70 -24.95 -5.76
N GLU A 369 -6.30 -26.16 -6.15
CA GLU A 369 -5.02 -26.74 -5.73
C GLU A 369 -3.82 -25.93 -6.26
N ILE A 370 -3.83 -25.55 -7.55
CA ILE A 370 -2.78 -24.72 -8.15
C ILE A 370 -2.65 -23.39 -7.39
N LEU A 371 -3.77 -22.73 -7.10
CA LEU A 371 -3.77 -21.47 -6.36
C LEU A 371 -3.20 -21.66 -4.94
N GLY A 372 -3.48 -22.79 -4.28
CA GLY A 372 -2.90 -23.11 -2.98
C GLY A 372 -1.40 -23.43 -3.02
N GLU A 373 -0.89 -23.88 -4.16
CA GLU A 373 0.54 -24.17 -4.39
C GLU A 373 1.35 -22.96 -4.87
N PHE A 374 0.68 -21.87 -5.27
CA PHE A 374 1.36 -20.65 -5.71
C PHE A 374 2.19 -20.03 -4.59
N ASN A 375 3.40 -19.59 -4.95
CA ASN A 375 4.20 -18.75 -4.08
C ASN A 375 3.62 -17.32 -3.98
N PRO A 376 4.06 -16.48 -3.03
CA PRO A 376 3.50 -15.13 -2.85
C PRO A 376 3.55 -14.24 -4.10
N GLU A 377 4.59 -14.36 -4.93
CA GLU A 377 4.71 -13.59 -6.17
C GLU A 377 3.69 -14.04 -7.22
N GLN A 378 3.47 -15.35 -7.36
CA GLN A 378 2.48 -15.94 -8.26
C GLN A 378 1.04 -15.60 -7.81
N GLN A 379 0.76 -15.62 -6.51
CA GLN A 379 -0.54 -15.20 -5.96
C GLN A 379 -0.82 -13.73 -6.27
N ARG A 380 0.18 -12.86 -6.04
CA ARG A 380 0.11 -11.43 -6.36
C ARG A 380 -0.12 -11.19 -7.86
N ALA A 381 0.59 -11.92 -8.71
CA ALA A 381 0.43 -11.84 -10.15
C ALA A 381 -0.96 -12.33 -10.61
N PHE A 382 -1.50 -13.39 -10.02
CA PHE A 382 -2.86 -13.84 -10.27
C PHE A 382 -3.91 -12.82 -9.82
N CYS A 383 -3.76 -12.22 -8.63
CA CYS A 383 -4.64 -11.14 -8.16
C CYS A 383 -4.69 -10.00 -9.18
N GLN A 384 -3.53 -9.56 -9.66
CA GLN A 384 -3.43 -8.50 -10.66
C GLN A 384 -4.09 -8.93 -11.98
N PHE A 385 -3.89 -10.18 -12.39
CA PHE A 385 -4.50 -10.73 -13.60
C PHE A 385 -6.03 -10.75 -13.52
N VAL A 386 -6.62 -11.20 -12.42
CA VAL A 386 -8.08 -11.36 -12.32
C VAL A 386 -8.83 -10.12 -11.83
N THR A 387 -8.18 -9.25 -11.04
CA THR A 387 -8.82 -8.07 -10.43
C THR A 387 -8.28 -6.73 -10.97
N GLY A 388 -7.12 -6.72 -11.63
CA GLY A 388 -6.40 -5.49 -11.98
C GLY A 388 -5.57 -4.90 -10.83
N ALA A 389 -5.61 -5.49 -9.63
CA ALA A 389 -4.82 -5.06 -8.47
C ALA A 389 -3.99 -6.23 -7.90
N PRO A 390 -2.72 -6.00 -7.52
CA PRO A 390 -1.83 -7.07 -7.03
C PRO A 390 -2.17 -7.55 -5.61
N ARG A 391 -3.00 -6.81 -4.87
CA ARG A 391 -3.45 -7.15 -3.52
C ARG A 391 -4.96 -7.07 -3.42
N LEU A 392 -5.53 -7.88 -2.52
CA LEU A 392 -6.97 -7.93 -2.28
C LEU A 392 -7.39 -6.87 -1.26
N PRO A 393 -8.61 -6.33 -1.37
CA PRO A 393 -9.12 -5.34 -0.43
C PRO A 393 -9.24 -5.89 1.00
N PRO A 394 -9.30 -5.03 2.02
CA PRO A 394 -9.64 -5.40 3.39
C PRO A 394 -10.89 -6.29 3.51
N GLY A 395 -10.68 -7.55 3.88
CA GLY A 395 -11.71 -8.60 3.93
C GLY A 395 -11.61 -9.63 2.80
N GLY A 396 -10.62 -9.49 1.92
CA GLY A 396 -10.19 -10.57 1.04
C GLY A 396 -11.09 -10.81 -0.17
N LEU A 397 -11.05 -12.03 -0.70
CA LEU A 397 -11.92 -12.47 -1.82
C LEU A 397 -13.41 -12.33 -1.48
N ALA A 398 -13.78 -12.47 -0.20
CA ALA A 398 -15.17 -12.41 0.25
C ALA A 398 -15.85 -11.05 0.00
N VAL A 399 -15.07 -9.97 -0.02
CA VAL A 399 -15.57 -8.59 -0.14
C VAL A 399 -15.48 -8.08 -1.59
N LEU A 400 -14.96 -8.87 -2.54
CA LEU A 400 -14.97 -8.49 -3.95
C LEU A 400 -16.40 -8.31 -4.45
N ASN A 401 -16.66 -7.14 -5.04
CA ASN A 401 -17.95 -6.81 -5.62
C ASN A 401 -17.75 -6.21 -7.02
N PRO A 402 -18.06 -6.96 -8.10
CA PRO A 402 -18.64 -8.32 -8.11
C PRO A 402 -17.71 -9.41 -7.57
N LYS A 403 -18.28 -10.52 -7.07
CA LYS A 403 -17.49 -11.68 -6.59
C LYS A 403 -16.66 -12.28 -7.73
N LEU A 404 -15.46 -12.77 -7.43
CA LEU A 404 -14.65 -13.53 -8.38
C LEU A 404 -15.47 -14.73 -8.89
N THR A 405 -15.67 -14.79 -10.20
CA THR A 405 -16.51 -15.80 -10.85
C THR A 405 -15.71 -16.57 -11.88
N ILE A 406 -15.65 -17.89 -11.72
CA ILE A 406 -14.99 -18.80 -12.66
C ILE A 406 -16.05 -19.45 -13.54
N VAL A 407 -15.85 -19.36 -14.84
CA VAL A 407 -16.76 -19.87 -15.85
C VAL A 407 -16.02 -20.75 -16.84
N ARG A 408 -16.74 -21.70 -17.45
CA ARG A 408 -16.15 -22.55 -18.48
C ARG A 408 -15.93 -21.75 -19.76
N LYS A 409 -14.71 -21.79 -20.28
CA LYS A 409 -14.41 -21.32 -21.64
C LYS A 409 -14.68 -22.46 -22.62
N HIS A 410 -15.55 -22.22 -23.59
CA HIS A 410 -15.75 -23.15 -24.70
C HIS A 410 -14.56 -23.06 -25.66
N SER A 411 -14.12 -24.20 -26.18
CA SER A 411 -12.93 -24.23 -27.03
C SER A 411 -13.12 -23.44 -28.31
N SER A 412 -12.07 -22.74 -28.74
CA SER A 412 -12.06 -21.92 -29.96
C SER A 412 -12.23 -22.76 -31.24
N THR A 413 -11.88 -24.04 -31.21
CA THR A 413 -12.02 -25.00 -32.32
C THR A 413 -13.41 -25.67 -32.39
N ALA A 414 -14.21 -25.61 -31.33
CA ALA A 414 -15.53 -26.25 -31.25
C ALA A 414 -16.65 -25.49 -31.97
N SER A 415 -16.42 -24.25 -32.42
CA SER A 415 -17.41 -23.43 -33.13
C SER A 415 -17.62 -23.82 -34.60
N ASN A 416 -16.81 -24.74 -35.15
CA ASN A 416 -16.88 -25.15 -36.56
C ASN A 416 -17.46 -26.55 -36.81
N VAL A 417 -17.87 -27.29 -35.77
CA VAL A 417 -18.50 -28.62 -35.96
C VAL A 417 -19.81 -28.67 -35.19
N ALA A 418 -20.90 -28.37 -35.89
CA ALA A 418 -22.25 -28.57 -35.37
C ALA A 418 -22.46 -30.05 -35.00
N SER A 419 -22.99 -30.26 -33.80
CA SER A 419 -23.73 -31.46 -33.38
C SER A 419 -23.07 -32.82 -33.64
N SER A 420 -22.34 -33.34 -32.66
CA SER A 420 -22.34 -34.78 -32.39
C SER A 420 -22.75 -35.02 -30.95
N ALA A 421 -23.93 -35.60 -30.82
CA ALA A 421 -24.53 -35.98 -29.56
C ALA A 421 -23.74 -37.13 -28.92
N ASN A 422 -22.77 -36.78 -28.09
CA ASN A 422 -22.35 -37.54 -26.90
C ASN A 422 -21.41 -36.62 -26.09
N GLY A 423 -21.91 -36.14 -24.95
CA GLY A 423 -21.41 -34.99 -24.19
C GLY A 423 -20.07 -35.18 -23.46
N LEU A 424 -19.01 -35.52 -24.17
CA LEU A 424 -17.63 -35.38 -23.71
C LEU A 424 -17.01 -34.22 -24.48
N SER A 425 -17.03 -33.04 -23.87
CA SER A 425 -16.28 -31.89 -24.39
C SER A 425 -14.80 -32.26 -24.42
N GLU A 426 -14.17 -32.17 -25.59
CA GLU A 426 -12.73 -32.37 -25.72
C GLU A 426 -11.94 -31.41 -24.82
N PRO A 427 -10.76 -31.85 -24.31
CA PRO A 427 -9.90 -30.99 -23.52
C PRO A 427 -9.37 -29.83 -24.37
N ALA A 428 -9.44 -28.63 -23.83
CA ALA A 428 -9.07 -27.40 -24.52
C ALA A 428 -7.65 -26.98 -24.11
N ASP A 429 -6.67 -27.88 -24.32
CA ASP A 429 -5.32 -27.77 -23.74
C ASP A 429 -4.47 -26.66 -24.35
N ASP A 430 -4.76 -26.27 -25.58
CA ASP A 430 -4.07 -25.20 -26.31
C ASP A 430 -4.69 -23.81 -26.08
N ASP A 431 -5.90 -23.74 -25.53
CA ASP A 431 -6.59 -22.47 -25.29
C ASP A 431 -6.04 -21.80 -24.01
N LEU A 432 -5.76 -20.49 -24.06
CA LEU A 432 -5.39 -19.73 -22.86
C LEU A 432 -6.62 -19.34 -22.01
N PRO A 433 -6.48 -19.21 -20.69
CA PRO A 433 -7.52 -18.58 -19.89
C PRO A 433 -7.62 -17.08 -20.25
N SER A 434 -8.79 -16.51 -20.02
CA SER A 434 -9.02 -15.07 -20.29
C SER A 434 -9.82 -14.44 -19.17
N VAL A 435 -9.54 -13.17 -18.89
CA VAL A 435 -10.11 -12.43 -17.76
C VAL A 435 -10.96 -11.27 -18.24
N MET A 436 -11.96 -10.93 -17.43
CA MET A 436 -12.69 -9.67 -17.52
C MET A 436 -12.57 -9.01 -16.16
N THR A 437 -11.51 -8.23 -15.95
CA THR A 437 -11.15 -7.63 -14.66
C THR A 437 -12.27 -6.74 -14.11
N CYS A 438 -12.97 -5.98 -14.97
CA CYS A 438 -14.13 -5.17 -14.57
C CYS A 438 -15.27 -5.98 -13.93
N ALA A 439 -15.38 -7.28 -14.23
CA ALA A 439 -16.39 -8.18 -13.68
C ALA A 439 -15.81 -9.15 -12.65
N ASN A 440 -14.49 -9.19 -12.43
CA ASN A 440 -13.79 -10.26 -11.73
C ASN A 440 -14.17 -11.65 -12.29
N TYR A 441 -14.14 -11.81 -13.62
CA TYR A 441 -14.47 -13.08 -14.28
C TYR A 441 -13.21 -13.74 -14.84
N LEU A 442 -13.04 -15.03 -14.54
CA LEU A 442 -12.04 -15.89 -15.16
C LEU A 442 -12.73 -16.94 -16.05
N LYS A 443 -12.53 -16.85 -17.36
CA LYS A 443 -12.95 -17.87 -18.31
C LYS A 443 -11.84 -18.92 -18.41
N LEU A 444 -12.08 -20.08 -17.83
CA LEU A 444 -11.11 -21.17 -17.72
C LEU A 444 -11.45 -22.28 -18.71
N PRO A 445 -10.53 -22.66 -19.62
CA PRO A 445 -10.68 -23.85 -20.47
C PRO A 445 -10.76 -25.14 -19.65
N SER A 446 -11.43 -26.15 -20.18
CA SER A 446 -11.42 -27.49 -19.59
C SER A 446 -10.15 -28.24 -19.98
N TYR A 447 -9.06 -27.96 -19.26
CA TYR A 447 -7.78 -28.66 -19.43
C TYR A 447 -7.88 -30.13 -19.02
N SER A 448 -7.08 -30.99 -19.67
CA SER A 448 -7.02 -32.42 -19.39
C SER A 448 -6.29 -32.74 -18.08
N THR A 449 -5.23 -32.00 -17.73
CA THR A 449 -4.43 -32.22 -16.51
C THR A 449 -4.13 -30.93 -15.74
N LYS A 450 -3.73 -31.08 -14.47
CA LYS A 450 -3.32 -29.98 -13.60
C LYS A 450 -2.05 -29.30 -14.12
N GLU A 451 -1.10 -30.07 -14.63
CA GLU A 451 0.19 -29.56 -15.12
C GLU A 451 0.01 -28.65 -16.34
N ILE A 452 -0.89 -29.03 -17.26
CA ILE A 452 -1.22 -28.22 -18.43
C ILE A 452 -1.89 -26.93 -17.97
N MET A 453 -2.88 -27.01 -17.08
CA MET A 453 -3.54 -25.83 -16.52
C MET A 453 -2.55 -24.89 -15.84
N TYR A 454 -1.64 -25.42 -15.01
CA TYR A 454 -0.61 -24.65 -14.33
C TYR A 454 0.25 -23.87 -15.33
N LYS A 455 0.75 -24.55 -16.37
CA LYS A 455 1.57 -23.94 -17.41
C LYS A 455 0.81 -22.84 -18.18
N GLN A 456 -0.42 -23.12 -18.60
CA GLN A 456 -1.23 -22.16 -19.37
C GLN A 456 -1.66 -20.95 -18.52
N LEU A 457 -1.93 -21.18 -17.22
CA LEU A 457 -2.28 -20.12 -16.29
C LEU A 457 -1.09 -19.19 -16.04
N LEU A 458 0.09 -19.73 -15.74
CA LEU A 458 1.29 -18.91 -15.55
C LEU A 458 1.67 -18.14 -16.82
N TYR A 459 1.58 -18.78 -17.98
CA TYR A 459 1.83 -18.13 -19.26
C TYR A 459 0.88 -16.94 -19.47
N ALA A 460 -0.43 -17.15 -19.31
CA ALA A 460 -1.42 -16.09 -19.48
C ALA A 460 -1.29 -14.97 -18.44
N ILE A 461 -0.90 -15.27 -17.20
CA ILE A 461 -0.59 -14.26 -16.20
C ILE A 461 0.60 -13.43 -16.67
N SER A 462 1.71 -14.08 -17.06
CA SER A 462 2.95 -13.39 -17.45
C SER A 462 2.77 -12.49 -18.68
N GLU A 463 2.08 -12.98 -19.72
CA GLU A 463 1.80 -12.21 -20.93
C GLU A 463 0.72 -11.14 -20.68
N GLY A 464 -0.25 -11.45 -19.81
CA GLY A 464 -1.34 -10.55 -19.46
C GLY A 464 -0.89 -9.31 -18.68
N GLN A 465 0.23 -9.37 -17.96
CA GLN A 465 0.77 -8.21 -17.23
C GLN A 465 1.26 -7.08 -18.14
N GLY A 466 1.68 -7.40 -19.37
CA GLY A 466 2.07 -6.41 -20.38
C GLY A 466 0.98 -6.10 -21.42
N SER A 467 -0.11 -6.87 -21.47
CA SER A 467 -1.05 -6.91 -22.60
C SER A 467 -2.42 -6.24 -22.33
N PHE A 468 -2.58 -5.44 -21.28
CA PHE A 468 -3.74 -4.51 -21.20
C PHE A 468 -3.76 -3.50 -22.36
N ASP A 469 -2.67 -3.42 -23.13
CA ASP A 469 -2.50 -2.60 -24.34
C ASP A 469 -3.28 -3.10 -25.58
N LEU A 470 -3.90 -4.30 -25.56
CA LEU A 470 -4.47 -4.94 -26.76
C LEU A 470 -5.95 -5.37 -26.66
N SER A 471 -6.71 -4.80 -25.73
CA SER A 471 -8.18 -5.00 -25.66
C SER A 471 -8.99 -3.88 -26.30
#